data_AF-A0A3B6SKX5-F1
#
_entry.id   AF-A0A3B6SKX5-F1
#
_cell.length_a   1.000
_cell.length_b   1.000
_cell.length_c   1.000
_cell.angle_alpha   90.00
_cell.angle_beta   90.00
_cell.angle_gamma   90.00
#
_symmetry.space_group_name_H-M   'P 1'
#
loop_
_entity.id
_entity.type
_entity.pdbx_description
1 polymer ?
#
loop_
_entity_poly.entity_id
_entity_poly.type
_entity_poly.pdbx_seq_one_letter_code
_entity_poly.pdbx_strand_id
1 'polypeptide(L)'
;MPQAATQEGEASGSGPTRALPRSQRSTAAARPTATTRSMALVRARQSPGSQSPREPTVRSNTRKRKRDPAANRKSKKRKRTGEEEEVSSADSSPVRQPHIPDRMYRLHDLSTSKAIQKAREDVSAKRARHMGLATLNVHMCRASMCVLDDPNLVPVRESARTAVLNAGRSVLGLSSSVGGKPLARCCGFWVDWDEKNKIGTALTTSRLICTKSASLDSWSGQEEYDTNAEVLVHMQGGTTEKATLQYYQKHYDLAFFSVRMDRPVHILSFNDGVMRSDHVFELGRDESSFLRISHGVVKFLNPNLLERYHYMHVHSADPRPRYGKGAPLIDFGGKIVGMVNGNTSGYFIPSSILVKYLHLWRKFQRIPRPQLGMKFWSIKFVDIALAENILCKCNIDDGLIVKRAP
;
A
#
# COMPACT_ATOMS: atom_id res chain seq x y z
N MET A 1 25.12 68.52 22.90
CA MET A 1 26.45 69.13 22.72
C MET A 1 26.96 69.49 24.11
N PRO A 2 28.14 69.04 24.60
CA PRO A 2 29.07 67.98 24.15
C PRO A 2 29.39 66.93 25.27
N GLN A 3 29.69 65.67 24.92
CA GLN A 3 30.99 64.94 24.96
C GLN A 3 31.53 64.58 26.37
N ALA A 4 31.59 63.29 26.74
CA ALA A 4 32.59 62.24 26.38
C ALA A 4 33.88 62.40 27.21
N ALA A 5 34.14 61.54 28.20
CA ALA A 5 34.79 60.21 28.12
C ALA A 5 36.29 60.30 28.45
N THR A 6 36.75 59.45 29.37
CA THR A 6 38.17 59.14 29.57
C THR A 6 38.32 57.67 29.95
N GLN A 7 38.99 56.94 29.06
CA GLN A 7 39.75 55.68 29.20
C GLN A 7 40.80 55.79 30.34
N GLU A 8 41.51 54.80 30.88
CA GLU A 8 41.81 53.38 30.65
C GLU A 8 42.51 52.91 31.97
N GLY A 9 42.45 51.65 32.41
CA GLY A 9 43.45 50.65 32.05
C GLY A 9 43.76 49.72 33.25
N GLU A 10 44.01 48.45 32.94
CA GLU A 10 44.07 47.26 33.79
C GLU A 10 45.40 47.04 34.54
N ALA A 11 45.40 46.26 35.65
CA ALA A 11 45.98 44.90 35.71
C ALA A 11 46.34 44.39 37.14
N SER A 12 45.90 43.14 37.41
CA SER A 12 46.55 42.03 38.14
C SER A 12 46.88 42.05 39.65
N GLY A 13 46.42 41.01 40.36
CA GLY A 13 47.07 40.50 41.58
C GLY A 13 46.24 39.64 42.55
N SER A 14 46.31 38.30 42.40
CA SER A 14 46.30 37.21 43.41
C SER A 14 45.32 37.18 44.62
N GLY A 15 44.63 36.03 44.79
CA GLY A 15 43.62 35.73 45.85
C GLY A 15 44.14 35.45 47.27
N PRO A 16 43.26 34.97 48.19
CA PRO A 16 43.17 33.51 48.38
C PRO A 16 41.77 32.90 48.70
N THR A 17 41.70 31.62 48.36
CA THR A 17 40.92 30.45 48.82
C THR A 17 39.95 30.54 50.01
N ARG A 18 38.69 30.07 49.82
CA ARG A 18 37.99 29.22 50.81
C ARG A 18 36.85 28.36 50.22
N ALA A 19 37.08 27.04 50.30
CA ALA A 19 36.20 25.87 50.49
C ALA A 19 34.75 25.78 49.93
N LEU A 20 34.52 24.63 49.27
CA LEU A 20 33.26 23.98 48.83
C LEU A 20 32.25 23.72 49.98
N PRO A 21 31.00 23.37 49.62
CA PRO A 21 30.67 21.95 49.71
C PRO A 21 29.96 21.36 48.47
N ARG A 22 30.30 20.09 48.24
CA ARG A 22 29.71 19.13 47.30
C ARG A 22 28.19 19.00 47.46
N SER A 23 27.47 18.97 46.34
CA SER A 23 26.18 18.28 46.23
C SER A 23 26.22 17.33 45.04
N GLN A 24 25.60 16.17 45.23
CA GLN A 24 25.89 14.90 44.60
C GLN A 24 25.29 14.78 43.19
N ARG A 25 26.11 14.29 42.25
CA ARG A 25 25.65 13.64 41.03
C ARG A 25 25.00 12.30 41.39
N SER A 26 23.72 12.14 41.07
CA SER A 26 23.10 10.82 40.90
C SER A 26 22.94 10.55 39.40
N THR A 27 23.93 9.90 38.81
CA THR A 27 23.79 9.20 37.52
C THR A 27 22.99 7.93 37.76
N ALA A 28 21.68 7.97 37.50
CA ALA A 28 20.86 6.78 37.43
C ALA A 28 20.94 6.22 35.99
N ALA A 29 21.88 5.28 35.79
CA ALA A 29 21.89 4.41 34.63
C ALA A 29 20.67 3.48 34.70
N ALA A 30 19.68 3.70 33.83
CA ALA A 30 18.58 2.76 33.64
C ALA A 30 19.08 1.55 32.85
N ARG A 31 19.38 0.46 33.57
CA ARG A 31 19.47 -0.90 33.01
C ARG A 31 18.11 -1.28 32.41
N PRO A 32 18.02 -1.78 31.17
CA PRO A 32 16.83 -2.49 30.73
C PRO A 32 16.83 -3.88 31.40
N THR A 33 15.94 -4.05 32.37
CA THR A 33 15.58 -5.35 32.94
C THR A 33 14.87 -6.15 31.86
N ALA A 34 15.56 -7.14 31.31
CA ALA A 34 14.95 -8.19 30.52
C ALA A 34 13.92 -8.94 31.38
N THR A 35 12.64 -8.75 31.08
CA THR A 35 11.58 -9.67 31.53
C THR A 35 11.03 -10.34 30.29
N THR A 36 11.73 -11.38 29.87
CA THR A 36 11.28 -12.38 28.92
C THR A 36 10.15 -13.16 29.58
N ARG A 37 8.89 -12.90 29.20
CA ARG A 37 7.80 -13.82 29.50
C ARG A 37 7.56 -14.68 28.27
N SER A 38 8.22 -15.84 28.27
CA SER A 38 7.94 -16.99 27.42
C SER A 38 6.46 -17.36 27.48
N MET A 39 5.85 -17.51 26.30
CA MET A 39 4.69 -18.38 26.10
C MET A 39 5.15 -19.50 25.17
N ALA A 40 5.61 -20.60 25.76
CA ALA A 40 5.81 -21.87 25.06
C ALA A 40 5.25 -22.99 25.94
N LEU A 41 4.26 -23.71 25.42
CA LEU A 41 3.81 -25.09 25.73
C LEU A 41 2.51 -25.32 24.91
N VAL A 42 2.21 -26.39 24.18
CA VAL A 42 2.77 -27.73 23.93
C VAL A 42 2.16 -28.25 22.61
N ARG A 43 2.94 -28.99 21.81
CA ARG A 43 2.65 -30.30 21.16
C ARG A 43 3.47 -30.42 19.87
N ALA A 44 4.09 -31.52 19.50
CA ALA A 44 4.47 -32.75 20.19
C ALA A 44 5.56 -33.41 19.31
N ARG A 45 6.40 -34.20 19.98
CA ARG A 45 7.44 -35.12 19.48
C ARG A 45 7.16 -35.73 18.10
N GLN A 46 8.18 -35.79 17.24
CA GLN A 46 8.82 -37.05 16.77
C GLN A 46 9.97 -36.76 15.77
N SER A 47 11.14 -37.29 16.09
CA SER A 47 12.23 -37.70 15.19
C SER A 47 12.65 -39.09 15.70
N PRO A 48 13.17 -40.03 14.89
CA PRO A 48 14.46 -39.86 14.21
C PRO A 48 14.57 -40.57 12.84
N GLY A 49 15.64 -40.29 12.08
CA GLY A 49 16.03 -41.18 10.98
C GLY A 49 16.85 -40.53 9.87
N SER A 50 18.16 -40.50 10.07
CA SER A 50 19.22 -40.33 9.06
C SER A 50 19.05 -41.19 7.80
N GLN A 51 19.31 -40.62 6.62
CA GLN A 51 20.25 -41.14 5.59
C GLN A 51 20.17 -40.32 4.29
N SER A 52 21.34 -39.85 3.82
CA SER A 52 21.61 -39.44 2.44
C SER A 52 21.58 -40.69 1.53
N PRO A 53 21.10 -40.62 0.27
CA PRO A 53 22.05 -40.48 -0.84
C PRO A 53 21.54 -39.82 -2.15
N ARG A 54 22.49 -39.14 -2.81
CA ARG A 54 22.81 -39.16 -4.26
C ARG A 54 21.87 -38.55 -5.32
N GLU A 55 22.50 -37.73 -6.16
CA GLU A 55 22.06 -37.20 -7.47
C GLU A 55 21.57 -38.28 -8.45
N PRO A 56 20.85 -37.86 -9.50
CA PRO A 56 21.17 -38.39 -10.82
C PRO A 56 21.29 -37.34 -11.94
N THR A 57 22.40 -37.53 -12.64
CA THR A 57 22.85 -37.13 -13.98
C THR A 57 21.79 -36.97 -15.07
N VAL A 58 22.00 -35.90 -15.85
CA VAL A 58 21.49 -35.62 -17.20
C VAL A 58 21.87 -36.74 -18.18
N ARG A 59 20.91 -37.25 -18.95
CA ARG A 59 21.19 -37.87 -20.27
C ARG A 59 20.07 -37.58 -21.27
N SER A 60 20.47 -36.85 -22.31
CA SER A 60 19.78 -36.65 -23.58
C SER A 60 19.68 -37.97 -24.36
N ASN A 61 18.63 -38.13 -25.17
CA ASN A 61 18.71 -38.90 -26.41
C ASN A 61 17.58 -38.51 -27.37
N THR A 62 17.99 -37.80 -28.42
CA THR A 62 17.33 -37.71 -29.71
C THR A 62 17.29 -39.09 -30.37
N ARG A 63 16.20 -39.44 -31.08
CA ARG A 63 16.30 -40.19 -32.34
C ARG A 63 15.03 -40.17 -33.18
N LYS A 64 15.32 -40.05 -34.48
CA LYS A 64 14.45 -39.82 -35.63
C LYS A 64 13.61 -41.04 -35.99
N ARG A 65 12.47 -40.72 -36.60
CA ARG A 65 11.56 -41.53 -37.41
C ARG A 65 12.27 -42.55 -38.33
N LYS A 66 11.67 -43.73 -38.45
CA LYS A 66 11.70 -44.54 -39.68
C LYS A 66 10.27 -44.95 -40.03
N ARG A 67 9.94 -44.76 -41.31
CA ARG A 67 8.66 -44.96 -42.00
C ARG A 67 8.68 -46.36 -42.62
N ASP A 68 7.49 -46.94 -42.87
CA ASP A 68 7.10 -47.78 -44.04
C ASP A 68 5.87 -48.66 -43.67
N PRO A 69 5.10 -49.23 -44.64
CA PRO A 69 3.97 -48.51 -45.24
C PRO A 69 2.66 -49.35 -45.26
N ALA A 70 1.62 -48.73 -45.82
CA ALA A 70 0.25 -49.20 -45.91
C ALA A 70 0.04 -50.46 -46.78
N ALA A 71 -0.90 -51.32 -46.37
CA ALA A 71 -1.74 -52.07 -47.30
C ALA A 71 -3.06 -52.56 -46.64
N ASN A 72 -4.15 -51.93 -47.06
CA ASN A 72 -5.37 -52.55 -47.58
C ASN A 72 -6.19 -53.47 -46.65
N ARG A 73 -7.36 -52.97 -46.18
CA ARG A 73 -8.57 -53.80 -46.14
C ARG A 73 -9.86 -52.97 -46.13
N LYS A 74 -10.66 -53.22 -47.17
CA LYS A 74 -12.03 -52.76 -47.41
C LYS A 74 -12.91 -52.86 -46.17
N SER A 75 -13.61 -51.79 -45.82
CA SER A 75 -14.69 -51.80 -44.82
C SER A 75 -16.01 -51.36 -45.42
N LYS A 76 -16.94 -52.32 -45.44
CA LYS A 76 -18.38 -52.17 -45.65
C LYS A 76 -18.97 -51.14 -44.67
N LYS A 77 -19.88 -50.34 -45.22
CA LYS A 77 -20.86 -49.47 -44.56
C LYS A 77 -21.50 -50.12 -43.33
N ARG A 78 -21.27 -49.58 -42.12
CA ARG A 78 -22.21 -49.63 -40.99
C ARG A 78 -22.19 -48.29 -40.26
N LYS A 79 -23.36 -47.66 -40.26
CA LYS A 79 -23.75 -46.46 -39.53
C LYS A 79 -23.74 -46.83 -38.03
N ARG A 80 -22.94 -46.14 -37.21
CA ARG A 80 -23.13 -46.06 -35.76
C ARG A 80 -22.89 -44.62 -35.32
N THR A 81 -23.99 -44.06 -34.85
CA THR A 81 -24.13 -42.87 -34.00
C THR A 81 -23.13 -42.92 -32.85
N GLY A 82 -22.21 -41.97 -32.84
CA GLY A 82 -21.45 -41.58 -31.66
C GLY A 82 -21.67 -40.08 -31.48
N GLU A 83 -22.23 -39.71 -30.34
CA GLU A 83 -22.26 -38.33 -29.86
C GLU A 83 -20.80 -37.91 -29.67
N GLU A 84 -20.27 -37.17 -30.63
CA GLU A 84 -19.05 -36.42 -30.44
C GLU A 84 -19.45 -35.19 -29.62
N GLU A 85 -19.04 -35.15 -28.35
CA GLU A 85 -18.87 -33.88 -27.66
C GLU A 85 -17.97 -33.00 -28.53
N GLU A 86 -18.56 -31.99 -29.17
CA GLU A 86 -17.83 -30.93 -29.85
C GLU A 86 -17.00 -30.15 -28.82
N VAL A 87 -15.81 -30.65 -28.52
CA VAL A 87 -14.76 -29.82 -27.92
C VAL A 87 -14.29 -28.88 -29.02
N SER A 88 -14.97 -27.75 -29.13
CA SER A 88 -14.64 -26.70 -30.10
C SER A 88 -13.20 -26.20 -29.89
N SER A 89 -12.31 -26.61 -30.77
CA SER A 89 -10.90 -26.19 -30.80
C SER A 89 -10.70 -24.73 -31.24
N ALA A 90 -11.79 -23.99 -31.49
CA ALA A 90 -11.77 -22.65 -32.07
C ALA A 90 -11.09 -21.61 -31.14
N ASP A 91 -11.16 -21.83 -29.82
CA ASP A 91 -10.63 -20.91 -28.81
C ASP A 91 -9.14 -21.11 -28.48
N SER A 92 -8.51 -22.17 -29.00
CA SER A 92 -7.11 -22.52 -28.65
C SER A 92 -6.07 -22.16 -29.72
N SER A 93 -6.51 -21.74 -30.91
CA SER A 93 -5.56 -21.42 -32.00
C SER A 93 -4.95 -20.02 -31.82
N PRO A 94 -3.64 -19.80 -32.05
CA PRO A 94 -2.99 -18.49 -31.95
C PRO A 94 -3.72 -17.41 -32.77
N VAL A 95 -3.82 -16.19 -32.24
CA VAL A 95 -4.36 -15.05 -32.99
C VAL A 95 -3.32 -14.68 -34.06
N ARG A 96 -3.61 -15.00 -35.32
CA ARG A 96 -2.75 -14.64 -36.46
C ARG A 96 -3.24 -13.33 -37.08
N GLN A 97 -2.31 -12.48 -37.50
CA GLN A 97 -2.65 -11.30 -38.28
C GLN A 97 -3.21 -11.74 -39.64
N PRO A 98 -4.25 -11.09 -40.18
CA PRO A 98 -4.74 -11.41 -41.52
C PRO A 98 -3.59 -11.23 -42.51
N HIS A 99 -3.28 -12.28 -43.29
CA HIS A 99 -2.31 -12.14 -44.37
C HIS A 99 -2.99 -11.39 -45.52
N ILE A 100 -2.48 -10.20 -45.83
CA ILE A 100 -2.95 -9.38 -46.95
C ILE A 100 -1.88 -9.48 -48.05
N PRO A 101 -2.14 -10.17 -49.17
CA PRO A 101 -1.20 -10.24 -50.28
C PRO A 101 -0.95 -8.86 -50.90
N ASP A 102 0.31 -8.50 -51.21
CA ASP A 102 0.71 -7.19 -51.75
C ASP A 102 -0.03 -6.78 -53.03
N ARG A 103 -0.53 -7.75 -53.81
CA ARG A 103 -1.35 -7.50 -55.02
C ARG A 103 -2.72 -6.86 -54.72
N MET A 104 -3.22 -6.93 -53.48
CA MET A 104 -4.51 -6.34 -53.10
C MET A 104 -4.46 -4.82 -52.88
N TYR A 105 -3.28 -4.21 -52.76
CA TYR A 105 -3.17 -2.75 -52.66
C TYR A 105 -3.39 -2.02 -54.00
N ARG A 106 -3.48 -2.74 -55.12
CA ARG A 106 -3.60 -2.16 -56.47
C ARG A 106 -5.01 -2.17 -57.08
N LEU A 107 -5.99 -2.80 -56.41
CA LEU A 107 -7.37 -2.87 -56.91
C LEU A 107 -8.31 -2.21 -55.89
N HIS A 108 -8.88 -1.06 -56.28
CA HIS A 108 -9.99 -0.41 -55.57
C HIS A 108 -11.30 -1.18 -55.76
N ASP A 109 -11.29 -2.49 -55.45
CA ASP A 109 -12.47 -3.32 -55.50
C ASP A 109 -13.17 -3.33 -54.13
N LEU A 110 -14.44 -2.92 -54.13
CA LEU A 110 -15.30 -2.89 -52.94
C LEU A 110 -15.45 -4.27 -52.31
N SER A 111 -15.41 -5.34 -53.10
CA SER A 111 -15.56 -6.72 -52.60
C SER A 111 -14.32 -7.16 -51.80
N THR A 112 -13.13 -6.79 -52.28
CA THR A 112 -11.84 -7.05 -51.62
C THR A 112 -11.72 -6.26 -50.31
N SER A 113 -12.14 -4.99 -50.29
CA SER A 113 -12.17 -4.17 -49.08
C SER A 113 -13.08 -4.75 -47.99
N LYS A 114 -14.29 -5.22 -48.37
CA LYS A 114 -15.22 -5.90 -47.44
C LYS A 114 -14.63 -7.19 -46.87
N ALA A 115 -13.90 -7.97 -47.67
CA ALA A 115 -13.26 -9.20 -47.20
C ALA A 115 -12.14 -8.92 -46.17
N ILE A 116 -11.31 -7.90 -46.40
CA ILE A 116 -10.27 -7.48 -45.45
C ILE A 116 -10.91 -6.96 -44.15
N GLN A 117 -11.97 -6.16 -44.25
CA GLN A 117 -12.69 -5.64 -43.09
C GLN A 117 -13.27 -6.79 -42.25
N LYS A 118 -13.94 -7.75 -42.88
CA LYS A 118 -14.46 -8.95 -42.21
C LYS A 118 -13.35 -9.77 -41.54
N ALA A 119 -12.21 -9.98 -42.21
CA ALA A 119 -11.09 -10.69 -41.61
C ALA A 119 -10.49 -9.96 -40.40
N ARG A 120 -10.47 -8.62 -40.42
CA ARG A 120 -10.07 -7.80 -39.26
C ARG A 120 -11.08 -7.91 -38.12
N GLU A 121 -12.37 -7.92 -38.42
CA GLU A 121 -13.45 -8.13 -37.45
C GLU A 121 -13.41 -9.53 -36.82
N ASP A 122 -13.14 -10.57 -37.61
CA ASP A 122 -12.99 -11.94 -37.09
C ASP A 122 -11.76 -12.06 -36.17
N VAL A 123 -10.64 -11.43 -36.54
CA VAL A 123 -9.43 -11.37 -35.70
C VAL A 123 -9.67 -10.53 -34.44
N SER A 124 -10.39 -9.42 -34.53
CA SER A 124 -10.71 -8.58 -33.37
C SER A 124 -11.67 -9.30 -32.43
N ALA A 125 -12.69 -9.98 -32.94
CA ALA A 125 -13.62 -10.80 -32.17
C ALA A 125 -12.91 -11.97 -31.49
N LYS A 126 -11.99 -12.64 -32.19
CA LYS A 126 -11.16 -13.70 -31.60
C LYS A 126 -10.23 -13.16 -30.52
N ARG A 127 -9.60 -12.01 -30.75
CA ARG A 127 -8.78 -11.33 -29.73
C ARG A 127 -9.63 -10.94 -28.53
N ALA A 128 -10.85 -10.43 -28.73
CA ALA A 128 -11.77 -10.11 -27.65
C ALA A 128 -12.15 -11.34 -26.81
N ARG A 129 -12.45 -12.48 -27.46
CA ARG A 129 -12.68 -13.76 -26.78
C ARG A 129 -11.46 -14.22 -25.98
N HIS A 130 -10.27 -14.18 -26.59
CA HIS A 130 -9.02 -14.53 -25.90
C HIS A 130 -8.75 -13.61 -24.71
N MET A 131 -9.02 -12.31 -24.85
CA MET A 131 -8.88 -11.33 -23.76
C MET A 131 -9.91 -11.53 -22.64
N GLY A 132 -11.02 -12.20 -22.92
CA GLY A 132 -12.00 -12.65 -21.93
C GLY A 132 -11.54 -13.85 -21.10
N LEU A 133 -10.51 -14.59 -21.55
CA LEU A 133 -9.93 -15.68 -20.77
C LEU A 133 -9.10 -15.12 -19.61
N ALA A 134 -9.29 -15.69 -18.41
CA ALA A 134 -8.61 -15.24 -17.20
C ALA A 134 -7.07 -15.28 -17.32
N THR A 135 -6.52 -16.19 -18.11
CA THR A 135 -5.07 -16.37 -18.34
C THR A 135 -4.47 -15.37 -19.34
N LEU A 136 -5.29 -14.73 -20.16
CA LEU A 136 -4.86 -13.87 -21.27
C LEU A 136 -5.48 -12.47 -21.21
N ASN A 137 -6.05 -12.08 -20.08
CA ASN A 137 -6.59 -10.73 -19.90
C ASN A 137 -5.43 -9.70 -19.75
N VAL A 138 -4.86 -9.28 -20.89
CA VAL A 138 -3.71 -8.36 -20.95
C VAL A 138 -4.01 -6.97 -20.37
N HIS A 139 -5.29 -6.57 -20.32
CA HIS A 139 -5.71 -5.32 -19.68
C HIS A 139 -5.49 -5.35 -18.16
N MET A 140 -5.53 -6.54 -17.54
CA MET A 140 -5.11 -6.72 -16.15
C MET A 140 -3.59 -6.72 -15.99
N CYS A 141 -2.87 -7.31 -16.96
CA CYS A 141 -1.43 -7.52 -16.84
C CYS A 141 -0.65 -6.20 -16.72
N ARG A 142 -0.92 -5.20 -17.55
CA ARG A 142 -0.09 -3.99 -17.65
C ARG A 142 0.00 -3.12 -16.39
N ALA A 143 -1.01 -3.13 -15.53
CA ALA A 143 -1.07 -2.22 -14.38
C ALA A 143 -0.77 -2.91 -13.04
N SER A 144 -0.19 -4.12 -13.08
CA SER A 144 0.27 -4.88 -11.90
C SER A 144 1.73 -5.37 -12.04
N MET A 145 2.49 -4.85 -13.01
CA MET A 145 3.80 -5.41 -13.38
C MET A 145 4.98 -4.89 -12.55
N CYS A 146 4.81 -4.00 -11.57
CA CYS A 146 5.95 -3.40 -10.88
C CYS A 146 6.91 -4.44 -10.24
N VAL A 147 6.37 -5.56 -9.73
CA VAL A 147 7.17 -6.67 -9.17
C VAL A 147 7.94 -7.43 -10.25
N LEU A 148 7.46 -7.42 -11.49
CA LEU A 148 8.08 -8.10 -12.63
C LEU A 148 9.08 -7.20 -13.38
N ASP A 149 8.80 -5.90 -13.47
CA ASP A 149 9.53 -4.97 -14.34
C ASP A 149 10.61 -4.15 -13.63
N ASP A 150 10.57 -4.02 -12.30
CA ASP A 150 11.63 -3.28 -11.58
C ASP A 150 12.92 -4.13 -11.49
N PRO A 151 14.03 -3.70 -12.11
CA PRO A 151 15.31 -4.41 -12.04
C PRO A 151 15.84 -4.52 -10.61
N ASN A 152 15.50 -3.59 -9.71
CA ASN A 152 15.92 -3.63 -8.31
C ASN A 152 15.23 -4.77 -7.53
N LEU A 153 14.12 -5.28 -8.03
CA LEU A 153 13.34 -6.34 -7.40
C LEU A 153 13.69 -7.74 -7.89
N VAL A 154 14.56 -7.87 -8.92
CA VAL A 154 14.98 -9.18 -9.46
C VAL A 154 15.44 -10.15 -8.37
N PRO A 155 16.28 -9.76 -7.38
CA PRO A 155 16.78 -10.68 -6.37
C PRO A 155 15.70 -11.22 -5.42
N VAL A 156 14.62 -10.45 -5.20
CA VAL A 156 13.58 -10.75 -4.22
C VAL A 156 12.22 -11.05 -4.87
N ARG A 157 12.16 -11.12 -6.20
CA ARG A 157 10.93 -11.15 -7.00
C ARG A 157 9.91 -12.18 -6.53
N GLU A 158 10.34 -13.41 -6.25
CA GLU A 158 9.44 -14.49 -5.85
C GLU A 158 8.85 -14.27 -4.46
N SER A 159 9.69 -13.84 -3.50
CA SER A 159 9.25 -13.49 -2.16
C SER A 159 8.30 -12.28 -2.15
N ALA A 160 8.64 -11.23 -2.90
CA ALA A 160 7.82 -10.04 -3.08
C ALA A 160 6.46 -10.38 -3.72
N ARG A 161 6.46 -11.20 -4.77
CA ARG A 161 5.22 -11.68 -5.41
C ARG A 161 4.33 -12.41 -4.41
N THR A 162 4.91 -13.28 -3.60
CA THR A 162 4.17 -14.06 -2.58
C THR A 162 3.57 -13.13 -1.52
N ALA A 163 4.38 -12.21 -0.99
CA ALA A 163 3.94 -11.21 -0.02
C ALA A 163 2.79 -10.34 -0.55
N VAL A 164 2.92 -9.83 -1.78
CA VAL A 164 1.90 -9.00 -2.43
C VAL A 164 0.62 -9.77 -2.71
N LEU A 165 0.69 -11.00 -3.22
CA LEU A 165 -0.49 -11.82 -3.47
C LEU A 165 -1.23 -12.20 -2.18
N ASN A 166 -0.48 -12.45 -1.10
CA ASN A 166 -1.07 -12.70 0.21
C ASN A 166 -1.75 -11.42 0.74
N ALA A 167 -1.04 -10.30 0.73
CA ALA A 167 -1.55 -9.01 1.19
C ALA A 167 -2.76 -8.52 0.39
N GLY A 168 -2.79 -8.80 -0.92
CA GLY A 168 -3.90 -8.45 -1.80
C GLY A 168 -5.24 -9.01 -1.34
N ARG A 169 -5.27 -10.14 -0.62
CA ARG A 169 -6.52 -10.71 -0.04
C ARG A 169 -7.13 -9.81 1.03
N SER A 170 -6.33 -8.95 1.66
CA SER A 170 -6.77 -8.00 2.67
C SER A 170 -7.24 -6.67 2.07
N VAL A 171 -6.78 -6.34 0.86
CA VAL A 171 -7.03 -5.04 0.20
C VAL A 171 -8.45 -4.97 -0.36
N LEU A 172 -9.08 -3.82 -0.16
CA LEU A 172 -10.45 -3.50 -0.54
C LEU A 172 -10.49 -2.27 -1.44
N GLY A 173 -11.44 -2.24 -2.37
CA GLY A 173 -11.92 -0.98 -2.96
C GLY A 173 -13.12 -0.46 -2.17
N LEU A 174 -13.26 0.85 -2.03
CA LEU A 174 -14.43 1.46 -1.39
C LEU A 174 -14.96 2.61 -2.24
N SER A 175 -16.27 2.73 -2.32
CA SER A 175 -16.95 3.88 -2.93
C SER A 175 -18.01 4.42 -2.00
N SER A 176 -18.30 5.71 -2.15
CA SER A 176 -19.33 6.41 -1.40
C SER A 176 -20.26 7.21 -2.31
N SER A 177 -21.49 7.40 -1.86
CA SER A 177 -22.48 8.25 -2.52
C SER A 177 -23.38 8.99 -1.52
N VAL A 178 -23.86 10.16 -1.93
CA VAL A 178 -24.82 10.97 -1.17
C VAL A 178 -26.00 11.30 -2.10
N GLY A 179 -27.22 10.94 -1.68
CA GLY A 179 -28.42 11.14 -2.50
C GLY A 179 -28.34 10.45 -3.87
N GLY A 180 -27.72 9.28 -3.94
CA GLY A 180 -27.50 8.51 -5.17
C GLY A 180 -26.40 9.06 -6.09
N LYS A 181 -25.77 10.18 -5.76
CA LYS A 181 -24.65 10.74 -6.55
C LYS A 181 -23.32 10.23 -6.01
N PRO A 182 -22.40 9.76 -6.87
CA PRO A 182 -21.06 9.35 -6.44
C PRO A 182 -20.34 10.50 -5.74
N LEU A 183 -19.76 10.21 -4.57
CA LEU A 183 -19.01 11.17 -3.76
C LEU A 183 -17.50 10.94 -3.91
N ALA A 184 -17.01 9.77 -3.48
CA ALA A 184 -15.59 9.46 -3.51
C ALA A 184 -15.34 7.97 -3.76
N ARG A 185 -14.12 7.67 -4.22
CA ARG A 185 -13.60 6.30 -4.32
C ARG A 185 -12.21 6.25 -3.72
N CYS A 186 -11.93 5.18 -2.99
CA CYS A 186 -10.63 4.93 -2.37
C CYS A 186 -10.40 3.43 -2.19
N CYS A 187 -9.32 3.08 -1.52
CA CYS A 187 -8.95 1.74 -1.11
C CYS A 187 -8.94 1.65 0.41
N GLY A 188 -8.86 0.42 0.92
CA GLY A 188 -8.77 0.13 2.34
C GLY A 188 -8.26 -1.28 2.56
N PHE A 189 -8.24 -1.70 3.83
CA PHE A 189 -7.84 -3.05 4.19
C PHE A 189 -8.50 -3.51 5.50
N TRP A 190 -8.57 -4.82 5.70
CA TRP A 190 -9.14 -5.40 6.92
C TRP A 190 -8.20 -5.23 8.11
N VAL A 191 -8.76 -4.82 9.25
CA VAL A 191 -8.03 -4.62 10.53
C VAL A 191 -8.61 -5.42 11.69
N ASP A 192 -9.83 -5.95 11.54
CA ASP A 192 -10.48 -6.76 12.56
C ASP A 192 -11.47 -7.76 11.98
N TRP A 193 -11.74 -8.82 12.75
CA TRP A 193 -12.72 -9.85 12.43
C TRP A 193 -13.47 -10.28 13.70
N ASP A 194 -14.76 -9.99 13.72
CA ASP A 194 -15.69 -10.50 14.72
C ASP A 194 -16.29 -11.81 14.21
N GLU A 195 -15.75 -12.93 14.69
CA GLU A 195 -16.20 -14.26 14.29
C GLU A 195 -17.64 -14.58 14.70
N LYS A 196 -18.10 -14.03 15.83
CA LYS A 196 -19.41 -14.29 16.40
C LYS A 196 -20.49 -13.62 15.57
N ASN A 197 -20.29 -12.35 15.24
CA ASN A 197 -21.26 -11.56 14.48
C ASN A 197 -21.03 -11.61 12.97
N LYS A 198 -19.94 -12.25 12.52
CA LYS A 198 -19.55 -12.34 11.11
C LYS A 198 -19.33 -10.94 10.50
N ILE A 199 -18.62 -10.09 11.23
CA ILE A 199 -18.35 -8.70 10.84
C ILE A 199 -16.86 -8.48 10.65
N GLY A 200 -16.47 -8.01 9.46
CA GLY A 200 -15.14 -7.49 9.21
C GLY A 200 -15.08 -5.99 9.45
N THR A 201 -14.00 -5.50 10.05
CA THR A 201 -13.73 -4.05 10.15
C THR A 201 -12.71 -3.64 9.10
N ALA A 202 -13.12 -2.76 8.19
CA ALA A 202 -12.28 -2.13 7.19
C ALA A 202 -11.75 -0.79 7.69
N LEU A 203 -10.45 -0.55 7.48
CA LEU A 203 -9.81 0.74 7.69
C LEU A 203 -9.54 1.42 6.35
N THR A 204 -9.84 2.71 6.28
CA THR A 204 -9.59 3.55 5.10
C THR A 204 -9.43 5.02 5.51
N THR A 205 -9.32 5.91 4.52
CA THR A 205 -9.30 7.36 4.73
C THR A 205 -10.68 7.93 5.02
N SER A 206 -10.79 8.88 5.95
CA SER A 206 -12.04 9.61 6.20
C SER A 206 -12.51 10.45 5.01
N ARG A 207 -11.61 10.72 4.05
CA ARG A 207 -11.94 11.42 2.80
C ARG A 207 -12.98 10.70 1.97
N LEU A 208 -13.20 9.40 2.20
CA LEU A 208 -14.27 8.64 1.56
C LEU A 208 -15.65 9.28 1.80
N ILE A 209 -15.86 9.92 2.95
CA ILE A 209 -17.15 10.54 3.31
C ILE A 209 -17.05 12.07 3.41
N CYS A 210 -16.00 12.66 2.83
CA CYS A 210 -15.78 14.10 2.83
C CYS A 210 -16.52 14.74 1.66
N THR A 211 -17.49 15.62 1.95
CA THR A 211 -18.29 16.34 0.94
C THR A 211 -17.61 17.61 0.46
N LYS A 212 -16.72 18.18 1.27
CA LYS A 212 -15.98 19.40 0.94
C LYS A 212 -14.57 19.31 1.50
N SER A 213 -13.58 19.31 0.61
CA SER A 213 -12.17 19.31 0.98
C SER A 213 -11.65 20.73 1.23
N ALA A 214 -10.74 20.89 2.19
CA ALA A 214 -9.98 22.14 2.33
C ALA A 214 -9.10 22.37 1.08
N SER A 215 -9.09 23.61 0.57
CA SER A 215 -8.47 23.92 -0.73
C SER A 215 -6.94 24.04 -0.69
N LEU A 216 -6.33 24.30 0.47
CA LEU A 216 -4.88 24.46 0.61
C LEU A 216 -4.33 24.17 2.02
N ASP A 217 -5.08 24.49 3.07
CA ASP A 217 -4.61 24.33 4.45
C ASP A 217 -5.38 23.22 5.18
N SER A 218 -4.67 22.11 5.42
CA SER A 218 -5.15 20.97 6.22
C SER A 218 -5.55 21.37 7.66
N TRP A 219 -5.07 22.52 8.13
CA TRP A 219 -5.33 23.08 9.46
C TRP A 219 -6.55 24.01 9.51
N SER A 220 -7.08 24.44 8.36
CA SER A 220 -8.22 25.35 8.28
C SER A 220 -9.51 24.77 8.88
N GLY A 221 -9.59 23.44 9.00
CA GLY A 221 -10.73 22.73 9.58
C GLY A 221 -12.03 22.87 8.80
N GLN A 222 -11.98 23.39 7.57
CA GLN A 222 -13.14 23.65 6.71
C GLN A 222 -13.69 22.38 6.03
N GLU A 223 -13.18 21.21 6.43
CA GLU A 223 -13.58 19.92 5.87
C GLU A 223 -14.93 19.49 6.43
N GLU A 224 -15.89 19.28 5.51
CA GLU A 224 -17.23 18.81 5.83
C GLU A 224 -17.35 17.33 5.47
N TYR A 225 -18.04 16.57 6.32
CA TYR A 225 -18.18 15.13 6.20
C TYR A 225 -19.64 14.74 6.36
N ASP A 226 -20.11 13.82 5.52
CA ASP A 226 -21.45 13.27 5.61
C ASP A 226 -21.38 11.86 6.19
N THR A 227 -21.74 11.73 7.47
CA THR A 227 -21.75 10.44 8.18
C THR A 227 -22.85 9.50 7.69
N ASN A 228 -23.82 10.01 6.93
CA ASN A 228 -24.92 9.25 6.34
C ASN A 228 -24.62 8.85 4.88
N ALA A 229 -23.44 9.17 4.35
CA ALA A 229 -23.02 8.72 3.04
C ALA A 229 -23.13 7.19 2.93
N GLU A 230 -23.73 6.71 1.84
CA GLU A 230 -23.82 5.29 1.57
C GLU A 230 -22.45 4.80 1.11
N VAL A 231 -21.90 3.79 1.79
CA VAL A 231 -20.59 3.25 1.47
C VAL A 231 -20.70 1.79 1.04
N LEU A 232 -20.04 1.49 -0.08
CA LEU A 232 -19.92 0.14 -0.63
C LEU A 232 -18.46 -0.31 -0.59
N VAL A 233 -18.26 -1.56 -0.20
CA VAL A 233 -16.96 -2.23 -0.19
C VAL A 233 -16.90 -3.22 -1.35
N HIS A 234 -15.92 -3.04 -2.22
CA HIS A 234 -15.65 -3.88 -3.38
C HIS A 234 -14.49 -4.83 -3.08
N MET A 235 -14.78 -6.12 -3.12
CA MET A 235 -13.84 -7.18 -2.75
C MET A 235 -13.20 -7.83 -3.98
N GLN A 236 -12.21 -8.67 -3.72
CA GLN A 236 -11.63 -9.53 -4.75
C GLN A 236 -12.71 -10.41 -5.39
N GLY A 237 -12.74 -10.45 -6.72
CA GLY A 237 -13.72 -11.26 -7.47
C GLY A 237 -15.01 -10.53 -7.82
N GLY A 238 -15.12 -9.23 -7.49
CA GLY A 238 -16.22 -8.37 -7.94
C GLY A 238 -17.43 -8.33 -6.99
N THR A 239 -17.40 -9.06 -5.88
CA THR A 239 -18.43 -8.99 -4.83
C THR A 239 -18.43 -7.60 -4.20
N THR A 240 -19.62 -7.05 -3.98
CA THR A 240 -19.81 -5.73 -3.35
C THR A 240 -20.77 -5.85 -2.18
N GLU A 241 -20.40 -5.28 -1.03
CA GLU A 241 -21.20 -5.31 0.19
C GLU A 241 -21.40 -3.90 0.76
N LYS A 242 -22.53 -3.69 1.43
CA LYS A 242 -22.80 -2.43 2.12
C LYS A 242 -21.95 -2.34 3.40
N ALA A 243 -21.35 -1.18 3.60
CA ALA A 243 -20.54 -0.90 4.78
C ALA A 243 -21.23 0.13 5.67
N THR A 244 -21.10 -0.03 6.98
CA THR A 244 -21.64 0.91 7.98
C THR A 244 -20.50 1.58 8.72
N LEU A 245 -20.49 2.91 8.71
CA LEU A 245 -19.50 3.72 9.41
C LEU A 245 -19.55 3.43 10.91
N GLN A 246 -18.43 3.01 11.49
CA GLN A 246 -18.29 2.82 12.93
C GLN A 246 -17.71 4.06 13.59
N TYR A 247 -16.68 4.65 12.98
CA TYR A 247 -15.99 5.81 13.53
C TYR A 247 -15.16 6.50 12.45
N TYR A 248 -14.99 7.81 12.55
CA TYR A 248 -14.04 8.56 11.73
C TYR A 248 -13.30 9.60 12.57
N GLN A 249 -12.09 9.93 12.14
CA GLN A 249 -11.24 10.93 12.76
C GLN A 249 -10.67 11.86 11.71
N LYS A 250 -11.13 13.12 11.74
CA LYS A 250 -10.75 14.17 10.80
C LYS A 250 -9.25 14.43 10.83
N HIS A 251 -8.66 14.56 12.02
CA HIS A 251 -7.26 15.00 12.11
C HIS A 251 -6.23 14.01 11.61
N TYR A 252 -6.54 12.71 11.62
CA TYR A 252 -5.63 11.69 11.13
C TYR A 252 -6.08 11.15 9.77
N ASP A 253 -7.15 11.70 9.18
CA ASP A 253 -7.76 11.21 7.94
C ASP A 253 -8.08 9.71 7.96
N LEU A 254 -8.70 9.21 9.04
CA LEU A 254 -9.01 7.77 9.22
C LEU A 254 -10.52 7.53 9.37
N ALA A 255 -11.01 6.43 8.82
CA ALA A 255 -12.36 5.93 9.05
C ALA A 255 -12.39 4.39 9.15
N PHE A 256 -13.25 3.91 10.04
CA PHE A 256 -13.54 2.50 10.27
C PHE A 256 -14.96 2.18 9.80
N PHE A 257 -15.09 1.11 9.03
CA PHE A 257 -16.36 0.62 8.54
C PHE A 257 -16.55 -0.84 8.93
N SER A 258 -17.76 -1.18 9.35
CA SER A 258 -18.19 -2.56 9.53
C SER A 258 -18.82 -3.09 8.25
N VAL A 259 -18.52 -4.35 7.93
CA VAL A 259 -19.06 -5.05 6.77
C VAL A 259 -19.46 -6.45 7.21
N ARG A 260 -20.67 -6.88 6.86
CA ARG A 260 -21.12 -8.25 7.12
C ARG A 260 -20.51 -9.18 6.08
N MET A 261 -19.88 -10.26 6.53
CA MET A 261 -19.14 -11.18 5.68
C MET A 261 -19.43 -12.62 6.08
N ASP A 262 -19.77 -13.50 5.15
CA ASP A 262 -20.05 -14.90 5.49
C ASP A 262 -18.79 -15.69 5.83
N ARG A 263 -17.62 -15.22 5.38
CA ARG A 263 -16.32 -15.88 5.55
C ARG A 263 -15.35 -15.01 6.35
N PRO A 264 -14.42 -15.63 7.10
CA PRO A 264 -13.35 -14.90 7.77
C PRO A 264 -12.55 -14.02 6.81
N VAL A 265 -12.28 -12.79 7.23
CA VAL A 265 -11.47 -11.84 6.45
C VAL A 265 -9.98 -12.05 6.70
N HIS A 266 -9.16 -11.73 5.70
CA HIS A 266 -7.70 -11.82 5.83
C HIS A 266 -7.13 -10.53 6.43
N ILE A 267 -6.59 -10.60 7.64
CA ILE A 267 -5.99 -9.46 8.35
C ILE A 267 -4.46 -9.59 8.29
N LEU A 268 -3.79 -8.50 7.95
CA LEU A 268 -2.33 -8.43 7.92
C LEU A 268 -1.78 -7.90 9.24
N SER A 269 -0.60 -8.39 9.61
CA SER A 269 0.15 -7.86 10.75
C SER A 269 0.78 -6.50 10.40
N PHE A 270 0.87 -5.61 11.38
CA PHE A 270 1.63 -4.37 11.26
C PHE A 270 3.12 -4.62 11.46
N ASN A 271 3.95 -3.79 10.84
CA ASN A 271 5.36 -3.69 11.12
C ASN A 271 5.58 -2.77 12.35
N ASP A 272 6.56 -3.12 13.19
CA ASP A 272 6.93 -2.43 14.43
C ASP A 272 7.60 -1.06 14.21
N GLY A 273 8.02 -0.75 12.98
CA GLY A 273 8.54 0.56 12.61
C GLY A 273 8.91 0.65 11.14
N VAL A 274 8.86 1.85 10.58
CA VAL A 274 9.29 2.10 9.20
C VAL A 274 10.48 3.06 9.22
N MET A 275 11.54 2.70 8.53
CA MET A 275 12.79 3.46 8.48
C MET A 275 12.95 4.17 7.14
N ARG A 276 13.79 5.21 7.14
CA ARG A 276 14.18 5.88 5.89
C ARG A 276 14.90 4.87 4.99
N SER A 277 14.59 4.93 3.70
CA SER A 277 15.12 4.04 2.66
C SER A 277 14.56 2.62 2.65
N ASP A 278 13.54 2.32 3.48
CA ASP A 278 12.84 1.04 3.37
C ASP A 278 12.09 0.95 2.04
N HIS A 279 12.21 -0.22 1.40
CA HIS A 279 11.45 -0.53 0.20
C HIS A 279 10.06 -1.04 0.56
N VAL A 280 9.06 -0.53 -0.14
CA VAL A 280 7.66 -0.78 0.18
C VAL A 280 6.84 -1.00 -1.10
N PHE A 281 5.76 -1.75 -0.96
CA PHE A 281 4.73 -1.87 -1.99
C PHE A 281 3.46 -1.15 -1.55
N GLU A 282 2.96 -0.27 -2.41
CA GLU A 282 1.64 0.31 -2.29
C GLU A 282 0.62 -0.58 -3.00
N LEU A 283 -0.43 -0.99 -2.28
CA LEU A 283 -1.41 -1.96 -2.78
C LEU A 283 -2.82 -1.36 -2.90
N GLY A 284 -3.30 -1.16 -4.11
CA GLY A 284 -4.66 -0.65 -4.36
C GLY A 284 -5.57 -1.65 -5.05
N ARG A 285 -6.84 -1.28 -5.21
CA ARG A 285 -7.76 -1.92 -6.17
C ARG A 285 -8.33 -0.90 -7.13
N ASP A 286 -8.40 -1.27 -8.40
CA ASP A 286 -8.99 -0.43 -9.43
C ASP A 286 -10.54 -0.49 -9.46
N GLU A 287 -11.13 0.12 -10.48
CA GLU A 287 -12.58 0.16 -10.65
C GLU A 287 -13.22 -1.22 -10.79
N SER A 288 -12.49 -2.14 -11.41
CA SER A 288 -12.88 -3.53 -11.63
C SER A 288 -12.44 -4.46 -10.49
N SER A 289 -11.98 -3.90 -9.37
CA SER A 289 -11.48 -4.64 -8.20
C SER A 289 -10.23 -5.47 -8.47
N PHE A 290 -9.43 -5.15 -9.49
CA PHE A 290 -8.12 -5.77 -9.70
C PHE A 290 -7.07 -5.12 -8.83
N LEU A 291 -6.16 -5.96 -8.31
CA LEU A 291 -5.04 -5.51 -7.51
C LEU A 291 -4.13 -4.61 -8.36
N ARG A 292 -3.73 -3.49 -7.79
CA ARG A 292 -2.75 -2.55 -8.35
C ARG A 292 -1.57 -2.47 -7.39
N ILE A 293 -0.37 -2.46 -7.93
CA ILE A 293 0.86 -2.55 -7.15
C ILE A 293 1.81 -1.49 -7.66
N SER A 294 2.34 -0.68 -6.75
CA SER A 294 3.44 0.24 -7.03
C SER A 294 4.58 -0.02 -6.07
N HIS A 295 5.82 0.08 -6.55
CA HIS A 295 7.02 0.01 -5.72
C HIS A 295 7.48 1.42 -5.37
N GLY A 296 7.94 1.59 -4.14
CA GLY A 296 8.56 2.83 -3.72
C GLY A 296 9.56 2.66 -2.59
N VAL A 297 10.20 3.77 -2.27
CA VAL A 297 11.21 3.87 -1.20
C VAL A 297 10.79 4.95 -0.22
N VAL A 298 10.79 4.62 1.06
CA VAL A 298 10.41 5.53 2.14
C VAL A 298 11.44 6.68 2.24
N LYS A 299 10.94 7.90 2.25
CA LYS A 299 11.70 9.14 2.46
C LYS A 299 11.21 9.84 3.71
N PHE A 300 12.18 10.38 4.44
CA PHE A 300 11.92 11.39 5.45
C PHE A 300 12.03 12.74 4.76
N LEU A 301 10.91 13.46 4.65
CA LEU A 301 10.87 14.84 4.23
C LEU A 301 10.35 15.65 5.42
N ASN A 302 10.92 16.84 5.62
CA ASN A 302 10.34 17.76 6.59
C ASN A 302 8.95 18.16 6.06
N PRO A 303 7.89 18.04 6.87
CA PRO A 303 6.57 18.46 6.46
C PRO A 303 6.60 19.96 6.12
N ASN A 304 5.96 20.33 5.01
CA ASN A 304 5.74 21.74 4.71
C ASN A 304 4.66 22.30 5.67
N LEU A 305 4.55 23.64 5.75
CA LEU A 305 3.59 24.32 6.63
C LEU A 305 2.11 23.97 6.36
N LEU A 306 1.81 23.31 5.23
CA LEU A 306 0.45 22.98 4.77
C LEU A 306 0.06 21.53 5.11
N GLU A 307 1.03 20.70 5.50
CA GLU A 307 0.85 19.27 5.77
C GLU A 307 0.74 18.97 7.27
N ARG A 308 0.16 17.81 7.60
CA ARG A 308 0.10 17.34 8.99
C ARG A 308 1.42 16.65 9.34
N TYR A 309 2.01 17.01 10.48
CA TYR A 309 3.34 16.55 10.94
C TYR A 309 3.50 15.04 11.17
N HIS A 310 2.44 14.24 11.00
CA HIS A 310 2.45 12.80 11.28
C HIS A 310 2.53 11.93 10.02
N TYR A 311 2.73 12.54 8.84
CA TYR A 311 2.92 11.81 7.60
C TYR A 311 4.41 11.49 7.37
N MET A 312 4.64 10.38 6.68
CA MET A 312 5.91 10.05 6.04
C MET A 312 5.71 9.98 4.53
N HIS A 313 6.80 9.95 3.76
CA HIS A 313 6.73 10.01 2.30
C HIS A 313 7.31 8.76 1.66
N VAL A 314 6.82 8.41 0.47
CA VAL A 314 7.34 7.37 -0.40
C VAL A 314 7.61 7.97 -1.75
N HIS A 315 8.81 7.71 -2.24
CA HIS A 315 9.17 7.99 -3.62
C HIS A 315 8.88 6.77 -4.47
N SER A 316 7.88 6.86 -5.33
CA SER A 316 7.48 5.82 -6.28
C SER A 316 7.77 6.31 -7.70
N ALA A 317 8.07 5.37 -8.59
CA ALA A 317 8.21 5.63 -10.03
C ALA A 317 6.87 6.02 -10.68
N ASP A 318 5.74 5.62 -10.07
CA ASP A 318 4.41 6.15 -10.40
C ASP A 318 4.07 7.30 -9.44
N PRO A 319 4.15 8.56 -9.88
CA PRO A 319 3.91 9.72 -9.02
C PRO A 319 2.43 9.96 -8.70
N ARG A 320 1.48 9.26 -9.37
CA ARG A 320 0.03 9.45 -9.17
C ARG A 320 -0.74 8.13 -9.26
N PRO A 321 -0.57 7.21 -8.30
CA PRO A 321 -1.37 5.99 -8.24
C PRO A 321 -2.85 6.38 -8.08
N ARG A 322 -3.64 6.21 -9.15
CA ARG A 322 -5.08 6.55 -9.18
C ARG A 322 -5.91 5.82 -8.13
N TYR A 323 -5.35 4.75 -7.56
CA TYR A 323 -6.00 3.83 -6.63
C TYR A 323 -5.23 3.69 -5.30
N GLY A 324 -4.46 4.72 -4.93
CA GLY A 324 -3.62 4.70 -3.73
C GLY A 324 -4.34 5.09 -2.45
N LYS A 325 -5.32 5.99 -2.48
CA LYS A 325 -5.90 6.58 -1.25
C LYS A 325 -6.46 5.54 -0.29
N GLY A 326 -6.04 5.54 0.96
CA GLY A 326 -6.48 4.58 1.97
C GLY A 326 -5.92 3.15 1.79
N ALA A 327 -5.11 2.92 0.76
CA ALA A 327 -4.44 1.64 0.53
C ALA A 327 -3.42 1.34 1.63
N PRO A 328 -3.19 0.06 1.98
CA PRO A 328 -2.04 -0.32 2.78
C PRO A 328 -0.74 -0.16 1.96
N LEU A 329 0.31 0.30 2.64
CA LEU A 329 1.68 0.05 2.24
C LEU A 329 2.18 -1.17 3.00
N ILE A 330 2.89 -2.05 2.30
CA ILE A 330 3.51 -3.24 2.89
C ILE A 330 5.02 -3.26 2.67
N ASP A 331 5.74 -3.90 3.59
CA ASP A 331 7.13 -4.29 3.36
C ASP A 331 7.24 -5.56 2.50
N PHE A 332 8.46 -6.01 2.22
CA PHE A 332 8.70 -7.25 1.47
C PHE A 332 8.31 -8.52 2.23
N GLY A 333 8.11 -8.43 3.56
CA GLY A 333 7.56 -9.49 4.39
C GLY A 333 6.02 -9.56 4.34
N GLY A 334 5.35 -8.61 3.68
CA GLY A 334 3.90 -8.53 3.61
C GLY A 334 3.25 -7.92 4.85
N LYS A 335 4.02 -7.26 5.74
CA LYS A 335 3.48 -6.55 6.90
C LYS A 335 3.14 -5.11 6.54
N ILE A 336 2.09 -4.57 7.16
CA ILE A 336 1.66 -3.18 6.94
C ILE A 336 2.66 -2.22 7.58
N VAL A 337 3.27 -1.36 6.76
CA VAL A 337 4.14 -0.26 7.20
C VAL A 337 3.40 1.08 7.32
N GLY A 338 2.22 1.17 6.72
CA GLY A 338 1.38 2.35 6.83
C GLY A 338 0.17 2.32 5.90
N MET A 339 -0.53 3.44 5.83
CA MET A 339 -1.69 3.64 4.96
C MET A 339 -1.50 4.90 4.13
N VAL A 340 -1.62 4.80 2.81
CA VAL A 340 -1.52 5.94 1.90
C VAL A 340 -2.60 6.95 2.25
N ASN A 341 -2.21 8.22 2.36
CA ASN A 341 -3.17 9.29 2.51
C ASN A 341 -3.00 10.27 1.34
N GLY A 342 -4.10 10.72 0.73
CA GLY A 342 -4.08 11.92 -0.09
C GLY A 342 -4.03 11.85 -1.62
N ASN A 343 -3.99 13.05 -2.23
CA ASN A 343 -4.17 13.30 -3.66
C ASN A 343 -2.85 13.66 -4.39
N THR A 344 -1.80 13.95 -3.63
CA THR A 344 -0.49 14.44 -4.11
C THR A 344 0.60 13.47 -3.65
N SER A 345 1.71 13.40 -4.39
CA SER A 345 2.64 12.27 -4.39
C SER A 345 3.14 11.82 -3.01
N GLY A 346 2.77 10.59 -2.63
CA GLY A 346 3.60 9.72 -1.80
C GLY A 346 3.46 9.84 -0.28
N TYR A 347 2.56 10.64 0.29
CA TYR A 347 2.44 10.65 1.76
C TYR A 347 1.59 9.51 2.30
N PHE A 348 1.96 9.03 3.48
CA PHE A 348 1.27 7.95 4.17
C PHE A 348 1.33 8.14 5.69
N ILE A 349 0.38 7.50 6.37
CA ILE A 349 0.31 7.44 7.82
C ILE A 349 1.07 6.18 8.28
N PRO A 350 2.14 6.31 9.07
CA PRO A 350 2.93 5.17 9.55
C PRO A 350 2.16 4.16 10.39
N SER A 351 2.57 2.88 10.35
CA SER A 351 1.96 1.79 11.12
C SER A 351 1.93 2.06 12.63
N SER A 352 2.98 2.67 13.19
CA SER A 352 3.07 3.02 14.61
C SER A 352 1.92 3.92 15.08
N ILE A 353 1.47 4.81 14.20
CA ILE A 353 0.32 5.69 14.42
C ILE A 353 -0.98 4.90 14.29
N LEU A 354 -1.12 4.07 13.24
CA LEU A 354 -2.31 3.25 13.01
C LEU A 354 -2.58 2.26 14.16
N VAL A 355 -1.55 1.56 14.63
CA VAL A 355 -1.64 0.60 15.74
C VAL A 355 -2.12 1.29 17.02
N LYS A 356 -1.57 2.47 17.34
CA LYS A 356 -1.99 3.25 18.50
C LYS A 356 -3.46 3.66 18.40
N TYR A 357 -3.92 4.05 17.23
CA TYR A 357 -5.32 4.45 17.03
C TYR A 357 -6.28 3.29 17.03
N LEU A 358 -5.92 2.16 16.44
CA LEU A 358 -6.68 0.92 16.56
C LEU A 358 -6.86 0.52 18.02
N HIS A 359 -5.78 0.61 18.82
CA HIS A 359 -5.86 0.35 20.25
C HIS A 359 -6.81 1.31 20.99
N LEU A 360 -6.68 2.62 20.75
CA LEU A 360 -7.54 3.63 21.38
C LEU A 360 -9.01 3.47 20.97
N TRP A 361 -9.28 3.26 19.68
CA TRP A 361 -10.63 3.07 19.18
C TRP A 361 -11.25 1.79 19.74
N ARG A 362 -10.54 0.65 19.76
CA ARG A 362 -11.04 -0.59 20.39
C ARG A 362 -11.37 -0.39 21.87
N LYS A 363 -10.51 0.32 22.61
CA LYS A 363 -10.66 0.51 24.05
C LYS A 363 -11.74 1.51 24.42
N PHE A 364 -11.86 2.62 23.68
CA PHE A 364 -12.69 3.76 24.06
C PHE A 364 -13.83 4.06 23.09
N GLN A 365 -13.93 3.33 21.98
CA GLN A 365 -14.83 3.61 20.85
C GLN A 365 -14.63 5.02 20.25
N ARG A 366 -13.49 5.65 20.54
CA ARG A 366 -13.07 6.96 20.05
C ARG A 366 -11.56 7.12 20.17
N ILE A 367 -11.00 8.07 19.42
CA ILE A 367 -9.60 8.50 19.57
C ILE A 367 -9.59 9.84 20.32
N PRO A 368 -9.42 9.84 21.66
CA PRO A 368 -9.40 11.08 22.43
C PRO A 368 -8.17 11.91 22.07
N ARG A 369 -8.37 13.22 21.90
CA ARG A 369 -7.29 14.19 21.67
C ARG A 369 -7.42 15.34 22.66
N PRO A 370 -6.80 15.23 23.84
CA PRO A 370 -6.72 16.35 24.77
C PRO A 370 -6.09 17.55 24.07
N GLN A 371 -6.74 18.71 24.14
CA GLN A 371 -6.23 19.96 23.58
C GLN A 371 -5.95 20.92 24.73
N LEU A 372 -4.73 21.44 24.77
CA LEU A 372 -4.29 22.41 25.79
C LEU A 372 -4.69 23.86 25.44
N GLY A 373 -5.17 24.11 24.21
CA GLY A 373 -5.50 25.46 23.74
C GLY A 373 -4.28 26.34 23.43
N MET A 374 -3.05 25.80 23.55
CA MET A 374 -1.81 26.54 23.37
C MET A 374 -1.10 26.14 22.05
N LYS A 375 -0.36 27.09 21.47
CA LYS A 375 0.51 26.83 20.31
C LYS A 375 1.98 26.88 20.73
N PHE A 376 2.70 25.80 20.45
CA PHE A 376 4.10 25.63 20.83
C PHE A 376 5.01 25.49 19.62
N TRP A 377 6.21 26.05 19.69
CA TRP A 377 7.32 25.73 18.80
C TRP A 377 8.41 25.04 19.61
N SER A 378 8.99 23.96 19.10
CA SER A 378 10.15 23.36 19.78
C SER A 378 11.39 24.20 19.52
N ILE A 379 12.19 24.43 20.56
CA ILE A 379 13.51 25.08 20.41
C ILE A 379 14.38 24.27 19.42
N LYS A 380 14.20 22.95 19.34
CA LYS A 380 14.90 22.09 18.37
C LYS A 380 14.62 22.41 16.89
N PHE A 381 13.53 23.12 16.60
CA PHE A 381 13.11 23.43 15.23
C PHE A 381 13.14 24.93 14.91
N VAL A 382 13.65 25.76 15.82
CA VAL A 382 13.91 27.17 15.49
C VAL A 382 15.28 27.33 14.84
N ASP A 383 15.48 28.47 14.17
CA ASP A 383 16.78 28.83 13.60
C ASP A 383 17.89 28.82 14.66
N ILE A 384 19.09 28.42 14.27
CA ILE A 384 20.25 28.30 15.19
C ILE A 384 20.52 29.64 15.90
N ALA A 385 20.39 30.78 15.22
CA ALA A 385 20.60 32.09 15.84
C ALA A 385 19.54 32.40 16.91
N LEU A 386 18.29 31.95 16.70
CA LEU A 386 17.24 32.10 17.70
C LEU A 386 17.48 31.14 18.88
N ALA A 387 17.90 29.90 18.62
CA ALA A 387 18.24 28.93 19.66
C ALA A 387 19.42 29.44 20.53
N GLU A 388 20.47 29.97 19.92
CA GLU A 388 21.60 30.59 20.63
C GLU A 388 21.16 31.79 21.46
N ASN A 389 20.34 32.69 20.90
CA ASN A 389 19.83 33.82 21.66
C ASN A 389 18.95 33.39 22.86
N ILE A 390 18.16 32.33 22.72
CA ILE A 390 17.40 31.75 23.84
C ILE A 390 18.35 31.17 24.88
N LEU A 391 19.39 30.44 24.47
CA LEU A 391 20.40 29.89 25.36
C LEU A 391 21.12 31.00 26.13
N CYS A 392 21.60 32.04 25.44
CA CYS A 392 22.32 33.15 26.05
C CYS A 392 21.45 33.96 27.01
N LYS A 393 20.18 34.22 26.68
CA LYS A 393 19.30 35.08 27.48
C LYS A 393 18.54 34.35 28.57
N CYS A 394 18.17 33.11 28.33
CA CYS A 394 17.30 32.34 29.22
C CYS A 394 18.03 31.18 29.90
N ASN A 395 19.26 30.83 29.47
CA ASN A 395 19.98 29.64 29.91
C ASN A 395 19.17 28.35 29.70
N ILE A 396 18.47 28.28 28.56
CA ILE A 396 17.64 27.14 28.15
C ILE A 396 18.14 26.65 26.78
N ASP A 397 18.45 25.36 26.69
CA ASP A 397 18.96 24.70 25.49
C ASP A 397 17.93 23.75 24.82
N ASP A 398 16.86 23.38 25.52
CA ASP A 398 15.75 22.57 25.00
C ASP A 398 14.41 22.96 25.64
N GLY A 399 13.31 22.77 24.91
CA GLY A 399 11.98 23.11 25.41
C GLY A 399 10.99 23.58 24.34
N LEU A 400 9.88 24.15 24.81
CA LEU A 400 8.79 24.64 23.98
C LEU A 400 8.60 26.15 24.17
N ILE A 401 8.59 26.88 23.06
CA ILE A 401 8.25 28.31 23.00
C ILE A 401 6.74 28.44 22.85
N VAL A 402 6.08 29.13 23.78
CA VAL A 402 4.65 29.42 23.70
C VAL A 402 4.41 30.62 22.79
N LYS A 403 3.74 30.41 21.65
CA LYS A 403 3.39 31.48 20.71
C LYS A 403 2.05 32.14 21.04
N ARG A 404 1.12 31.37 21.59
CA ARG A 404 -0.22 31.83 22.00
C ARG A 404 -0.69 30.99 23.18
N ALA A 405 -1.07 31.67 24.26
CA ALA A 405 -1.81 31.11 25.39
C ALA A 405 -3.28 31.54 25.30
N PRO A 406 -4.22 30.77 25.85
CA PRO A 406 -5.63 31.15 25.95
C PRO A 406 -5.85 32.43 26.77
#